data_AF-A0A3P7K9M6-F1
#
_entry.id   AF-A0A3P7K9M6-F1
#
_cell.length_a   1.000
_cell.length_b   1.000
_cell.length_c   1.000
_cell.angle_alpha   90.00
_cell.angle_beta   90.00
_cell.angle_gamma   90.00
#
_symmetry.space_group_name_H-M   'P 1'
#
loop_
_entity.id
_entity.type
_entity.pdbx_description
1 polymer ?
#
loop_
_entity_poly.entity_id
_entity_poly.type
_entity_poly.pdbx_seq_one_letter_code
_entity_poly.pdbx_strand_id
1 'polypeptide(L)'
;MAQDYIREIWQKFASYFEPQKPPDNCSVAFASLGDAVYALTESPKMIRVDIDTLDNIEKVDIRDHLKVSLHTYSAHFQSDADGNLYNIGSMFGASSKYVFAKTTNPSKGGANGHSFENTELIGMVSATDSWAPGYYHSFGITENYFVLFESPERLNLKKLMFK
;
A
#
# COMPACT_ATOMS: atom_id res chain seq x y z
N MET A 1 -1.67 34.82 13.71
CA MET A 1 -0.82 34.61 14.92
C MET A 1 -1.20 33.31 15.64
N ALA A 2 -2.36 33.17 16.29
CA ALA A 2 -2.76 31.90 16.93
C ALA A 2 -3.16 30.79 15.94
N GLN A 3 -3.83 31.15 14.84
CA GLN A 3 -4.23 30.22 13.78
C GLN A 3 -3.02 29.57 13.09
N ASP A 4 -1.96 30.36 12.85
CA ASP A 4 -0.75 29.91 12.17
C ASP A 4 0.09 28.99 13.05
N TYR A 5 0.12 29.24 14.37
CA TYR A 5 0.80 28.40 15.35
C TYR A 5 0.14 27.01 15.49
N ILE A 6 -1.19 26.96 15.55
CA ILE A 6 -1.95 25.70 15.58
C ILE A 6 -1.76 24.94 14.27
N ARG A 7 -1.75 25.64 13.12
CA ARG A 7 -1.48 25.04 11.82
C ARG A 7 -0.07 24.46 11.73
N GLU A 8 0.96 25.13 12.25
CA GLU A 8 2.31 24.58 12.31
C GLU A 8 2.42 23.35 13.22
N ILE A 9 1.75 23.34 14.37
CA ILE A 9 1.72 22.16 15.25
C ILE A 9 1.03 21.00 14.55
N TRP A 10 -0.12 21.24 13.91
CA TRP A 10 -0.81 20.21 13.14
C TRP A 10 -0.04 19.75 11.93
N GLN A 11 0.67 20.64 11.22
CA GLN A 11 1.52 20.25 10.09
C GLN A 11 2.74 19.44 10.56
N LYS A 12 3.36 19.82 11.67
CA LYS A 12 4.43 19.02 12.31
C LYS A 12 3.90 17.66 12.77
N PHE A 13 2.71 17.63 13.37
CA PHE A 13 2.05 16.40 13.79
C PHE A 13 1.68 15.52 12.59
N ALA A 14 1.10 16.09 11.55
CA ALA A 14 0.72 15.42 10.31
C ALA A 14 1.96 14.93 9.52
N SER A 15 3.07 15.67 9.54
CA SER A 15 4.33 15.23 8.91
C SER A 15 4.95 14.01 9.58
N TYR A 16 4.56 13.66 10.82
CA TYR A 16 4.92 12.36 11.40
C TYR A 16 4.18 11.19 10.74
N PHE A 17 3.02 11.45 10.11
CA PHE A 17 2.17 10.44 9.48
C PHE A 17 2.21 10.50 7.95
N GLU A 18 2.75 11.57 7.36
CA GLU A 18 3.13 11.65 5.95
C GLU A 18 4.65 11.84 5.86
N PRO A 19 5.42 10.74 5.68
CA PRO A 19 6.77 10.89 5.15
C PRO A 19 6.68 11.61 3.81
N GLN A 20 7.76 12.28 3.42
CA GLN A 20 8.05 12.79 2.07
C GLN A 20 7.14 12.18 1.00
N LYS A 21 6.44 13.03 0.21
CA LYS A 21 5.44 12.64 -0.80
C LYS A 21 5.78 11.25 -1.38
N PRO A 22 4.95 10.21 -1.12
CA PRO A 22 5.29 8.85 -1.50
C PRO A 22 5.63 8.80 -2.99
N PRO A 23 6.72 8.09 -3.37
CA PRO A 23 7.16 8.04 -4.75
C PRO A 23 6.03 7.52 -5.64
N ASP A 24 5.75 8.22 -6.74
CA ASP A 24 4.71 7.85 -7.71
C ASP A 24 5.30 7.28 -9.02
N ASN A 25 6.61 6.99 -9.02
CA ASN A 25 7.27 6.31 -10.14
C ASN A 25 6.97 4.80 -10.10
N CYS A 26 5.92 4.40 -10.82
CA CYS A 26 5.37 3.05 -10.87
C CYS A 26 6.15 2.14 -11.85
N SER A 27 7.42 1.86 -11.57
CA SER A 27 8.35 1.19 -12.50
C SER A 27 8.70 -0.25 -12.13
N VAL A 28 8.04 -0.86 -11.15
CA VAL A 28 8.48 -2.14 -10.54
C VAL A 28 7.74 -3.34 -11.12
N ALA A 29 6.41 -3.30 -11.16
CA ALA A 29 5.59 -4.43 -11.56
C ALA A 29 4.24 -3.96 -12.10
N PHE A 30 3.44 -4.92 -12.58
CA PHE A 30 2.05 -4.70 -12.98
C PHE A 30 1.13 -5.67 -12.25
N ALA A 31 -0.10 -5.26 -11.98
CA ALA A 31 -1.18 -6.13 -11.53
C ALA A 31 -2.45 -5.88 -12.33
N SER A 32 -3.26 -6.91 -12.49
CA SER A 32 -4.55 -6.84 -13.18
C SER A 32 -5.70 -6.95 -12.18
N LEU A 33 -6.67 -6.05 -12.26
CA LEU A 33 -7.90 -6.09 -11.47
C LEU A 33 -9.10 -5.86 -12.40
N GLY A 34 -9.96 -6.87 -12.52
CA GLY A 34 -11.06 -6.84 -13.48
C GLY A 34 -10.56 -6.65 -14.92
N ASP A 35 -10.98 -5.56 -15.56
CA ASP A 35 -10.62 -5.22 -16.94
C ASP A 35 -9.43 -4.24 -17.06
N ALA A 36 -8.77 -3.88 -15.96
CA ALA A 36 -7.67 -2.92 -15.97
C ALA A 36 -6.33 -3.52 -15.55
N VAL A 37 -5.26 -2.85 -16.00
CA VAL A 37 -3.88 -3.10 -15.61
C VAL A 37 -3.31 -1.88 -14.91
N TYR A 38 -2.62 -2.12 -13.79
CA TYR A 38 -2.02 -1.10 -12.94
C TYR A 38 -0.50 -1.28 -12.90
N ALA A 39 0.24 -0.23 -13.20
CA ALA A 39 1.67 -0.12 -12.94
C ALA A 39 1.92 0.21 -11.47
N LEU A 40 2.95 -0.42 -10.88
CA LEU A 40 3.16 -0.47 -9.44
C LEU A 40 4.57 -0.04 -9.04
N THR A 41 4.68 0.45 -7.81
CA THR A 41 5.93 0.63 -7.06
C THR A 41 5.68 0.25 -5.61
N GLU A 42 6.65 0.45 -4.72
CA GLU A 42 6.54 0.07 -3.30
C GLU A 42 5.80 1.09 -2.43
N SER A 43 5.09 2.03 -3.07
CA SER A 43 4.25 3.03 -2.40
C SER A 43 2.77 2.65 -2.52
N PRO A 44 1.88 3.24 -1.71
CA PRO A 44 0.43 3.00 -1.82
C PRO A 44 -0.20 3.52 -3.13
N LYS A 45 0.59 4.14 -4.01
CA LYS A 45 0.12 4.75 -5.26
C LYS A 45 0.42 3.85 -6.44
N MET A 46 -0.53 3.81 -7.36
CA MET A 46 -0.51 2.99 -8.56
C MET A 46 -0.98 3.84 -9.74
N ILE A 47 -0.66 3.41 -10.95
CA ILE A 47 -1.12 4.09 -12.19
C ILE A 47 -1.85 3.08 -13.05
N ARG A 48 -3.11 3.35 -13.40
CA ARG A 48 -3.80 2.57 -14.43
C ARG A 48 -3.22 2.90 -15.79
N VAL A 49 -2.92 1.87 -16.56
CA VAL A 49 -2.33 2.00 -17.90
C VAL A 49 -3.27 1.43 -18.95
N ASP A 50 -3.29 2.07 -20.11
CA ASP A 50 -3.90 1.50 -21.31
C ASP A 50 -2.94 0.46 -21.89
N ILE A 51 -3.39 -0.78 -22.11
CA ILE A 51 -2.50 -1.83 -22.60
C ILE A 51 -2.24 -1.75 -24.11
N ASP A 52 -3.12 -1.09 -24.86
CA ASP A 52 -3.00 -0.93 -26.31
C ASP A 52 -2.14 0.29 -26.67
N THR A 53 -2.28 1.40 -25.92
CA THR A 53 -1.51 2.64 -26.19
C THR A 53 -0.32 2.86 -25.26
N LEU A 54 -0.28 2.18 -24.11
CA LEU A 54 0.69 2.39 -23.02
C LEU A 54 0.59 3.77 -22.34
N ASP A 55 -0.53 4.49 -22.54
CA ASP A 55 -0.76 5.77 -21.89
C ASP A 55 -1.14 5.60 -20.41
N ASN A 56 -0.75 6.59 -19.60
CA ASN A 56 -1.19 6.70 -18.21
C ASN A 56 -2.63 7.20 -18.17
N ILE A 57 -3.56 6.39 -17.67
CA ILE A 57 -4.98 6.74 -17.63
C ILE A 57 -5.33 7.45 -16.33
N GLU A 58 -4.99 6.87 -15.18
CA GLU A 58 -5.39 7.41 -13.89
C GLU A 58 -4.37 7.09 -12.79
N LYS A 59 -4.27 7.97 -11.78
CA LYS A 59 -3.51 7.71 -10.56
C LYS A 59 -4.48 7.19 -9.50
N VAL A 60 -4.16 6.03 -8.91
CA VAL A 60 -4.94 5.42 -7.83
C VAL A 60 -4.11 5.41 -6.57
N ASP A 61 -4.75 5.69 -5.43
CA ASP A 61 -4.14 5.56 -4.11
C ASP A 61 -4.94 4.55 -3.29
N ILE A 62 -4.33 3.42 -2.94
CA ILE A 62 -5.04 2.34 -2.24
C ILE A 62 -5.54 2.78 -0.86
N ARG A 63 -4.97 3.86 -0.30
CA ARG A 63 -5.38 4.43 0.99
C ARG A 63 -6.81 4.95 0.96
N ASP A 64 -7.26 5.44 -0.18
CA ASP A 64 -8.62 5.97 -0.36
C ASP A 64 -9.67 4.85 -0.24
N HIS A 65 -9.28 3.62 -0.56
CA HIS A 65 -10.14 2.43 -0.52
C HIS A 65 -10.00 1.64 0.79
N LEU A 66 -8.77 1.32 1.19
CA LEU A 66 -8.49 0.51 2.39
C LEU A 66 -8.74 1.29 3.70
N LYS A 67 -8.70 2.64 3.67
CA LYS A 67 -8.93 3.54 4.82
C LYS A 67 -8.00 3.26 6.01
N VAL A 68 -6.76 2.85 5.71
CA VAL A 68 -5.69 2.61 6.69
C VAL A 68 -4.50 3.51 6.37
N SER A 69 -3.78 3.95 7.41
CA SER A 69 -2.55 4.76 7.26
C SER A 69 -1.37 3.93 6.73
N LEU A 70 -1.44 3.58 5.45
CA LEU A 70 -0.36 2.89 4.74
C LEU A 70 0.75 3.86 4.33
N HIS A 71 1.98 3.42 4.55
CA HIS A 71 3.21 4.14 4.20
C HIS A 71 3.93 3.45 3.03
N THR A 72 3.89 2.11 3.00
CA THR A 72 4.37 1.29 1.89
C THR A 72 3.31 0.25 1.53
N TYR A 73 3.36 -0.22 0.28
CA TYR A 73 2.53 -1.29 -0.24
C TYR A 73 3.35 -2.07 -1.25
N SER A 74 3.39 -3.40 -1.19
CA SER A 74 4.25 -4.17 -2.09
C SER A 74 3.78 -4.02 -3.55
N ALA A 75 4.74 -3.98 -4.46
CA ALA A 75 4.46 -4.03 -5.89
C ALA A 75 4.05 -5.45 -6.37
N HIS A 76 4.13 -6.46 -5.51
CA HIS A 76 3.89 -7.86 -5.86
C HIS A 76 2.57 -8.34 -5.26
N PHE A 77 1.47 -7.98 -5.92
CA PHE A 77 0.17 -8.58 -5.60
C PHE A 77 0.18 -10.08 -5.86
N GLN A 78 -0.49 -10.83 -4.99
CA GLN A 78 -0.83 -12.22 -5.21
C GLN A 78 -2.28 -12.31 -5.68
N SER A 79 -2.57 -13.17 -6.65
CA SER A 79 -3.94 -13.41 -7.13
C SER A 79 -4.39 -14.84 -6.88
N ASP A 80 -5.68 -15.02 -6.61
CA ASP A 80 -6.32 -16.33 -6.59
C ASP A 80 -6.96 -16.69 -7.95
N ALA A 81 -7.53 -17.89 -8.03
CA ALA A 81 -8.20 -18.38 -9.24
C ALA A 81 -9.47 -17.57 -9.60
N ASP A 82 -10.04 -16.83 -8.64
CA ASP A 82 -11.18 -15.94 -8.88
C ASP A 82 -10.75 -14.54 -9.31
N GLY A 83 -9.44 -14.27 -9.34
CA GLY A 83 -8.84 -12.97 -9.66
C GLY A 83 -8.92 -11.97 -8.52
N ASN A 84 -9.22 -12.41 -7.29
CA ASN A 84 -9.09 -11.54 -6.12
C ASN A 84 -7.61 -11.24 -5.92
N LEU A 85 -7.32 -10.00 -5.53
CA LEU A 85 -5.97 -9.56 -5.27
C LEU A 85 -5.69 -9.52 -3.77
N TYR A 86 -4.49 -9.94 -3.40
CA TYR A 86 -3.99 -9.94 -2.04
C TYR A 86 -2.69 -9.17 -2.00
N ASN A 87 -2.49 -8.38 -0.95
CA ASN A 87 -1.26 -7.63 -0.79
C ASN A 87 -0.95 -7.33 0.67
N ILE A 88 0.27 -6.83 0.88
CA ILE A 88 0.80 -6.42 2.17
C ILE A 88 1.34 -4.99 2.10
N GLY A 89 1.07 -4.22 3.15
CA GLY A 89 1.60 -2.88 3.35
C GLY A 89 2.15 -2.65 4.75
N SER A 90 2.82 -1.52 4.95
CA SER A 90 3.33 -1.15 6.26
C SER A 90 2.69 0.14 6.74
N MET A 91 2.33 0.17 8.02
CA MET A 91 2.05 1.37 8.79
C MET A 91 3.27 1.68 9.64
N PHE A 92 3.78 2.91 9.55
CA PHE A 92 4.89 3.38 10.37
C PHE A 92 4.37 4.27 11.50
N GLY A 93 5.02 4.19 12.66
CA GLY A 93 4.71 5.05 13.80
C GLY A 93 5.16 4.45 15.13
N ALA A 94 4.58 4.92 16.23
CA ALA A 94 4.88 4.42 17.57
C ALA A 94 4.62 2.91 17.73
N SER A 95 3.67 2.37 16.96
CA SER A 95 3.42 0.94 16.81
C SER A 95 3.35 0.63 15.32
N SER A 96 4.51 0.31 14.72
CA SER A 96 4.56 -0.05 13.30
C SER A 96 3.96 -1.44 13.09
N LYS A 97 3.20 -1.60 12.00
CA LYS A 97 2.44 -2.82 11.70
C LYS A 97 2.51 -3.17 10.23
N TYR A 98 2.54 -4.46 9.95
CA TYR A 98 2.27 -5.01 8.63
C TYR A 98 0.77 -5.21 8.47
N VAL A 99 0.24 -4.80 7.34
CA VAL A 99 -1.20 -4.76 7.01
C VAL A 99 -1.44 -5.70 5.85
N PHE A 100 -2.35 -6.65 6.02
CA PHE A 100 -2.76 -7.58 4.97
C PHE A 100 -4.12 -7.15 4.44
N ALA A 101 -4.23 -7.02 3.13
CA ALA A 101 -5.43 -6.57 2.45
C ALA A 101 -5.84 -7.53 1.34
N LYS A 102 -7.14 -7.58 1.07
CA LYS A 102 -7.74 -8.29 -0.05
C LYS A 102 -8.61 -7.33 -0.84
N THR A 103 -8.49 -7.34 -2.15
CA THR A 103 -9.41 -6.66 -3.07
C THR A 103 -10.21 -7.72 -3.81
N THR A 104 -11.52 -7.73 -3.59
CA THR A 104 -12.42 -8.66 -4.30
C THR A 104 -12.53 -8.26 -5.76
N ASN A 105 -12.40 -9.22 -6.67
CA ASN A 105 -12.47 -8.98 -8.11
C ASN A 105 -13.85 -8.39 -8.48
N PRO A 106 -13.93 -7.16 -9.02
CA PRO A 106 -15.20 -6.53 -9.39
C PRO A 106 -15.98 -7.33 -10.44
N SER A 107 -15.30 -8.05 -11.34
CA SER A 107 -15.94 -8.86 -12.38
C SER A 107 -16.78 -10.02 -11.83
N LYS A 108 -16.56 -10.46 -10.58
CA LYS A 108 -17.37 -11.51 -9.93
C LYS A 108 -18.71 -10.99 -9.40
N GLY A 109 -18.88 -9.67 -9.28
CA GLY A 109 -20.14 -9.03 -8.87
C GLY A 109 -21.11 -8.73 -10.03
N GLY A 110 -20.77 -9.13 -11.26
CA GLY A 110 -21.56 -8.81 -12.46
C GLY A 110 -21.43 -7.36 -12.94
N ALA A 111 -20.57 -6.56 -12.29
CA ALA A 111 -20.21 -5.24 -12.75
C ALA A 111 -18.93 -5.32 -13.59
N ASN A 112 -18.94 -4.71 -14.78
CA ASN A 112 -17.68 -4.34 -15.43
C ASN A 112 -17.02 -3.28 -14.54
N GLY A 113 -15.78 -3.51 -14.14
CA GLY A 113 -15.09 -2.57 -13.29
C GLY A 113 -13.67 -3.00 -12.98
N HIS A 114 -12.93 -2.03 -12.46
CA HIS A 114 -11.53 -2.11 -12.09
C HIS A 114 -11.26 -1.37 -10.77
N SER A 115 -12.31 -0.97 -10.06
CA SER A 115 -12.20 -0.18 -8.84
C SER A 115 -11.69 -1.03 -7.66
N PHE A 116 -10.83 -0.44 -6.85
CA PHE A 116 -10.37 -1.00 -5.59
C PHE A 116 -11.37 -0.79 -4.43
N GLU A 117 -12.59 -0.30 -4.69
CA GLU A 117 -13.63 -0.07 -3.66
C GLU A 117 -13.91 -1.27 -2.74
N ASN A 118 -13.85 -2.49 -3.28
CA ASN A 118 -14.04 -3.73 -2.52
C ASN A 118 -12.74 -4.22 -1.87
N THR A 119 -11.87 -3.30 -1.46
CA THR A 119 -10.65 -3.62 -0.71
C THR A 119 -10.94 -3.64 0.78
N GLU A 120 -10.66 -4.78 1.41
CA GLU A 120 -10.87 -5.02 2.82
C GLU A 120 -9.56 -5.32 3.56
N LEU A 121 -9.53 -4.92 4.82
CA LEU A 121 -8.46 -5.27 5.75
C LEU A 121 -8.68 -6.71 6.24
N ILE A 122 -7.74 -7.59 5.93
CA ILE A 122 -7.76 -8.97 6.43
C ILE A 122 -7.19 -9.04 7.85
N GLY A 123 -6.11 -8.31 8.11
CA GLY A 123 -5.48 -8.32 9.43
C GLY A 123 -4.24 -7.45 9.51
N MET A 124 -3.72 -7.33 10.73
CA MET A 124 -2.48 -6.60 11.00
C MET A 124 -1.60 -7.38 11.97
N VAL A 125 -0.29 -7.32 11.75
CA VAL A 125 0.72 -7.90 12.65
C VAL A 125 1.71 -6.81 13.05
N SER A 126 2.00 -6.69 14.34
CA SER A 126 2.98 -5.72 14.82
C SER A 126 4.38 -6.08 14.32
N ALA A 127 5.13 -5.07 13.87
CA ALA A 127 6.55 -5.24 13.56
C ALA A 127 7.32 -5.60 14.85
N THR A 128 8.34 -6.46 14.74
CA THR A 128 9.14 -6.89 15.89
C THR A 128 9.84 -5.70 16.56
N ASP A 129 10.28 -4.73 15.77
CA ASP A 129 10.74 -3.43 16.25
C ASP A 129 9.94 -2.33 15.54
N SER A 130 9.18 -1.55 16.32
CA SER A 130 8.34 -0.49 15.76
C SER A 130 9.13 0.67 15.15
N TRP A 131 10.38 0.90 15.58
CA TRP A 131 11.26 1.92 15.02
C TRP A 131 12.18 1.39 13.93
N ALA A 132 12.25 0.06 13.79
CA ALA A 132 13.02 -0.62 12.78
C ALA A 132 12.26 -1.81 12.14
N PRO A 133 11.11 -1.57 11.48
CA PRO A 133 10.38 -2.63 10.80
C PRO A 133 11.25 -3.23 9.69
N GLY A 134 11.11 -4.54 9.48
CA GLY A 134 11.75 -5.28 8.40
C GLY A 134 11.29 -4.78 7.03
N TYR A 135 12.24 -4.65 6.12
CA TYR A 135 11.95 -4.52 4.71
C TYR A 135 11.50 -5.87 4.15
N TYR A 136 10.47 -5.83 3.31
CA TYR A 136 10.03 -6.94 2.50
C TYR A 136 9.73 -6.40 1.10
N HIS A 137 10.17 -7.15 0.10
CA HIS A 137 9.85 -6.84 -1.29
C HIS A 137 8.50 -7.47 -1.68
N SER A 138 8.26 -8.70 -1.23
CA SER A 138 7.07 -9.50 -1.50
C SER A 138 6.71 -10.38 -0.28
N PHE A 139 5.65 -11.16 -0.40
CA PHE A 139 5.15 -12.07 0.62
C PHE A 139 4.59 -13.34 -0.02
N GLY A 140 4.46 -14.39 0.79
CA GLY A 140 3.84 -15.65 0.38
C GLY A 140 2.37 -15.71 0.77
N ILE A 141 1.56 -16.38 -0.05
CA ILE A 141 0.19 -16.75 0.30
C ILE A 141 -0.04 -18.24 -0.01
N THR A 142 -0.84 -18.88 0.81
CA THR A 142 -1.39 -20.23 0.59
C THR A 142 -2.91 -20.16 0.71
N GLU A 143 -3.60 -21.27 0.53
CA GLU A 143 -5.07 -21.34 0.71
C GLU A 143 -5.54 -20.77 2.05
N ASN A 144 -4.75 -20.92 3.12
CA ASN A 144 -5.17 -20.57 4.48
C ASN A 144 -4.24 -19.58 5.21
N TYR A 145 -3.10 -19.21 4.63
CA TYR A 145 -2.07 -18.44 5.33
C TYR A 145 -1.46 -17.36 4.47
N PHE A 146 -1.25 -16.19 5.10
CA PHE A 146 -0.27 -15.20 4.67
C PHE A 146 1.06 -15.49 5.36
N VAL A 147 2.14 -15.45 4.59
CA VAL A 147 3.51 -15.71 5.07
C VAL A 147 4.34 -14.47 4.80
N LEU A 148 4.62 -13.72 5.86
CA LEU A 148 5.60 -12.62 5.85
C LEU A 148 6.92 -13.11 6.44
N PHE A 149 8.00 -12.94 5.70
CA PHE A 149 9.35 -13.11 6.21
C PHE A 149 9.91 -11.75 6.66
N GLU A 150 9.87 -11.48 7.97
CA GLU A 150 10.48 -10.27 8.54
C GLU A 150 12.01 -10.43 8.58
N SER A 151 12.67 -9.98 7.53
CA SER A 151 14.10 -10.16 7.33
C SER A 151 14.96 -9.28 8.27
N PRO A 152 16.26 -9.58 8.42
CA PRO A 152 17.19 -8.71 9.16
C PRO A 152 17.43 -7.35 8.51
N GLU A 153 17.09 -7.18 7.22
CA GLU A 153 17.16 -5.88 6.55
C GLU A 153 16.02 -4.99 7.04
N ARG A 154 16.36 -3.88 7.69
CA ARG A 154 15.40 -3.06 8.44
C ARG A 154 15.46 -1.61 8.04
N LEU A 155 14.29 -0.98 8.01
CA LEU A 155 14.14 0.45 7.80
C LEU A 155 14.56 1.21 9.07
N ASN A 156 15.28 2.31 8.94
CA ASN A 156 15.54 3.19 10.07
C ASN A 156 14.54 4.35 10.07
N LEU A 157 13.41 4.17 10.77
CA LEU A 157 12.32 5.16 10.76
C LEU A 157 12.72 6.48 11.41
N LYS A 158 13.60 6.44 12.42
CA LYS A 158 14.12 7.68 13.03
C LYS A 158 14.84 8.53 11.98
N LYS A 159 15.70 7.91 11.17
CA LYS A 159 16.40 8.61 10.08
C LYS A 159 15.45 9.06 8.96
N LEU A 160 14.38 8.32 8.70
CA LEU A 160 13.38 8.67 7.69
C LEU A 160 12.54 9.88 8.10
N MET A 161 12.15 9.96 9.38
CA MET A 161 11.25 11.00 9.91
C MET A 161 11.98 12.25 10.41
N PHE A 162 13.18 12.11 11.01
CA PHE A 162 13.91 13.21 11.65
C PHE A 162 15.11 13.69 10.82
N LYS A 163 14.97 13.68 9.50
CA LYS A 163 16.04 14.06 8.57
C LYS A 163 16.38 15.55 8.65
#